data_AF-A0A699W0C6-F1
#
_entry.id   AF-A0A699W0C6-F1
#
_cell.length_a   1.000
_cell.length_b   1.000
_cell.length_c   1.000
_cell.angle_alpha   90.00
_cell.angle_beta   90.00
_cell.angle_gamma   90.00
#
_symmetry.space_group_name_H-M   'P 1'
#
loop_
_entity.id
_entity.type
_entity.pdbx_description
1 polymer ?
#
loop_
_entity_poly.entity_id
_entity_poly.type
_entity_poly.pdbx_seq_one_letter_code
_entity_poly.pdbx_strand_id
1 'polypeptide(L)' 'MVKEGIVLGHKISKKGIEVDMEKIEVISKLPHLTTVKGIRSFLGHAGFYRRFIKDFSKISRPMTHLLDKNSPFIFSN' A
#
# COMPACT_ATOMS: atom_id res chain seq x y z
N MET A 1 29.78 -2.44 15.10
CA MET A 1 29.09 -1.91 13.89
C MET A 1 27.82 -2.69 13.65
N VAL A 2 26.70 -2.01 13.43
CA VAL A 2 25.42 -2.64 13.09
C VAL A 2 25.47 -3.14 11.64
N LYS A 3 25.10 -4.41 11.41
CA LYS A 3 25.16 -5.06 10.08
C LYS A 3 23.83 -4.99 9.32
N GLU A 4 22.73 -4.92 10.06
CA GLU A 4 21.36 -4.78 9.56
C GLU A 4 20.49 -4.10 10.64
N GLY A 5 19.40 -3.46 10.24
CA GLY A 5 18.47 -2.82 11.18
C GLY A 5 17.16 -2.38 10.52
N ILE A 6 16.18 -1.99 11.35
CA ILE A 6 14.89 -1.46 10.88
C ILE A 6 14.91 0.06 10.98
N VAL A 7 14.64 0.75 9.88
CA VAL A 7 14.54 2.20 9.81
C VAL A 7 13.28 2.55 9.02
N LEU A 8 12.40 3.35 9.63
CA LEU A 8 11.13 3.79 9.01
C LEU A 8 10.26 2.65 8.44
N GLY A 9 10.31 1.45 9.05
CA GLY A 9 9.55 0.28 8.58
C GLY A 9 10.16 -0.41 7.35
N HIS A 10 11.46 -0.22 7.13
CA HIS A 10 12.25 -0.95 6.14
C HIS A 10 13.42 -1.65 6.79
N LYS A 11 13.68 -2.88 6.37
CA LYS A 11 14.88 -3.61 6.75
C LYS A 11 16.02 -3.16 5.85
N ILE A 12 17.07 -2.59 6.44
CA ILE A 12 18.26 -2.11 5.73
C ILE A 12 19.41 -3.06 6.03
N SER A 13 20.06 -3.55 4.98
CA SER A 13 21.27 -4.38 5.08
C SER A 13 22.24 -4.08 3.93
N LYS A 14 23.41 -4.71 3.93
CA LYS A 14 24.34 -4.67 2.78
C LYS A 14 23.72 -5.15 1.47
N LYS A 15 22.67 -5.98 1.52
CA LYS A 15 21.97 -6.51 0.33
C LYS A 15 21.00 -5.50 -0.28
N GLY A 16 20.63 -4.45 0.46
CA GLY A 16 19.70 -3.42 0.02
C GLY A 16 18.62 -3.10 1.07
N ILE A 17 17.52 -2.55 0.57
CA ILE A 17 16.34 -2.16 1.34
C ILE A 17 15.23 -3.17 1.05
N GLU A 18 14.68 -3.77 2.09
CA GLU A 18 13.55 -4.71 2.02
C GLU A 18 12.36 -4.15 2.80
N VAL A 19 11.15 -4.50 2.37
CA VAL A 19 9.92 -4.18 3.11
C VAL A 19 9.85 -5.07 4.34
N ASP A 20 9.54 -4.47 5.47
CA ASP A 20 9.23 -5.20 6.68
C ASP A 20 7.93 -5.99 6.50
N MET A 21 8.00 -7.32 6.58
CA MET A 21 6.86 -8.21 6.36
C MET A 21 5.72 -7.96 7.36
N GLU A 22 6.05 -7.47 8.56
CA GLU A 22 5.06 -7.14 9.59
C GLU A 22 4.08 -6.06 9.10
N LYS A 23 4.54 -5.17 8.22
CA LYS A 23 3.71 -4.11 7.61
C LYS A 23 2.77 -4.65 6.52
N ILE A 24 3.15 -5.73 5.84
CA ILE A 24 2.29 -6.38 4.84
C ILE A 24 1.12 -7.07 5.55
N GLU A 25 1.37 -7.68 6.71
CA GLU A 25 0.34 -8.36 7.50
C GLU A 25 -0.70 -7.39 8.07
N VAL A 26 -0.30 -6.15 8.38
CA VAL A 26 -1.26 -5.11 8.78
C VAL A 26 -2.19 -4.74 7.62
N ILE A 27 -1.69 -4.68 6.39
CA ILE A 27 -2.49 -4.38 5.20
C ILE A 27 -3.51 -5.49 4.93
N SER A 28 -3.14 -6.76 5.12
CA SER A 28 -4.06 -7.89 4.90
C SER A 28 -5.19 -7.97 5.93
N LYS A 29 -5.02 -7.36 7.10
CA LYS A 29 -6.02 -7.29 8.17
C LYS A 29 -6.93 -6.05 8.10
N LEU A 30 -6.74 -5.17 7.10
CA LEU A 30 -7.57 -3.97 6.99
C LEU A 30 -9.03 -4.32 6.68
N PRO A 31 -10.00 -3.60 7.28
CA PRO A 31 -11.41 -3.80 6.98
C PRO A 31 -11.72 -3.50 5.51
N HIS A 32 -12.78 -4.11 4.99
CA HIS A 32 -13.21 -3.93 3.60
C HIS A 32 -13.37 -2.44 3.24
N LEU A 33 -12.76 -2.06 2.11
CA LEU A 33 -12.64 -0.68 1.66
C LEU A 33 -13.92 -0.21 0.94
N THR A 34 -15.05 -0.13 1.65
CA THR A 34 -16.33 0.24 1.05
C THR A 34 -16.61 1.75 1.03
N THR A 35 -15.64 2.58 1.41
CA THR A 35 -15.80 4.04 1.47
C THR A 35 -14.70 4.78 0.73
N VAL A 36 -15.01 5.94 0.14
CA VAL A 36 -14.03 6.84 -0.51
C VAL A 36 -12.86 7.16 0.43
N LYS A 37 -13.15 7.44 1.71
CA LYS A 37 -12.13 7.71 2.73
C LYS A 37 -11.24 6.50 2.98
N GLY A 38 -11.83 5.31 3.07
CA GLY A 38 -11.11 4.05 3.22
C GLY A 38 -10.17 3.80 2.03
N ILE A 39 -10.66 3.94 0.80
CA ILE A 39 -9.84 3.76 -0.40
C ILE A 39 -8.68 4.77 -0.47
N ARG A 40 -8.92 6.05 -0.15
CA ARG A 40 -7.84 7.05 -0.08
C ARG A 40 -6.80 6.68 0.96
N SER A 41 -7.23 6.28 2.16
CA SER A 41 -6.31 5.89 3.24
C SER A 41 -5.48 4.67 2.85
N PHE A 42 -6.11 3.67 2.22
CA PHE A 42 -5.43 2.48 1.74
C PHE A 42 -4.40 2.80 0.66
N LEU A 43 -4.78 3.56 -0.37
CA LEU A 43 -3.88 3.96 -1.44
C LEU A 43 -2.69 4.78 -0.92
N GLY A 44 -2.91 5.64 0.08
CA GLY A 44 -1.83 6.38 0.75
C GLY A 44 -0.83 5.45 1.44
N HIS A 45 -1.31 4.44 2.17
CA HIS A 45 -0.45 3.45 2.82
C HIS A 45 0.25 2.53 1.82
N ALA A 46 -0.49 1.94 0.88
CA ALA A 46 0.08 1.06 -0.14
C ALA A 46 1.09 1.80 -1.04
N GLY A 47 0.87 3.10 -1.27
CA GLY A 47 1.77 3.98 -2.01
C GLY A 47 3.18 4.11 -1.39
N PHE A 48 3.30 3.99 -0.06
CA PHE A 48 4.61 3.97 0.62
C PHE A 48 5.47 2.78 0.17
N TYR A 49 4.84 1.63 -0.12
CA TYR A 49 5.50 0.40 -0.53
C TYR A 49 5.53 0.19 -2.05
N ARG A 50 5.07 1.17 -2.86
CA ARG A 50 4.89 1.03 -4.32
C ARG A 50 6.11 0.52 -5.08
N ARG A 51 7.34 0.83 -4.63
CA ARG A 51 8.60 0.40 -5.27
C ARG A 51 8.84 -1.10 -5.17
N PHE A 52 8.18 -1.76 -4.22
CA PHE A 52 8.35 -3.19 -3.93
C PHE A 52 7.17 -4.03 -4.42
N ILE A 53 6.12 -3.39 -4.92
CA ILE A 53 4.93 -4.06 -5.46
C ILE A 53 5.02 -4.00 -6.98
N LYS A 54 5.28 -5.16 -7.60
CA LYS A 54 5.28 -5.27 -9.07
C LYS A 54 3.92 -4.85 -9.62
N ASP A 55 3.93 -4.06 -10.70
CA ASP A 55 2.72 -3.60 -11.37
C ASP A 55 1.74 -2.80 -10.47
N PHE A 56 2.24 -2.16 -9.40
CA PHE A 56 1.42 -1.39 -8.45
C PHE A 56 0.42 -0.45 -9.12
N SER A 57 0.84 0.30 -10.13
CA SER A 57 -0.04 1.21 -10.86
C SER A 57 -1.19 0.49 -11.57
N LYS A 58 -0.97 -0.71 -12.11
CA LYS A 58 -2.04 -1.49 -12.75
C LYS A 58 -3.03 -2.02 -11.71
N ILE A 59 -2.53 -2.50 -10.58
CA ILE A 59 -3.34 -3.05 -9.48
C ILE A 59 -4.16 -1.92 -8.81
N SER A 60 -3.55 -0.75 -8.61
CA SER A 60 -4.21 0.38 -7.94
C SER A 60 -5.17 1.16 -8.82
N ARG A 61 -5.06 1.02 -10.16
CA ARG A 61 -5.89 1.72 -11.14
C ARG A 61 -7.40 1.65 -10.88
N PRO A 62 -8.03 0.47 -10.70
CA PRO A 62 -9.47 0.39 -10.42
C PRO A 62 -9.86 1.18 -9.16
N MET A 63 -9.06 1.11 -8.10
CA MET A 63 -9.31 1.89 -6.87
C MET A 63 -9.15 3.40 -7.09
N THR A 64 -8.18 3.82 -7.91
CA THR A 64 -8.03 5.25 -8.23
C THR A 64 -9.20 5.78 -9.07
N HIS A 65 -9.81 4.96 -9.93
CA HIS A 65 -11.02 5.33 -10.68
C HIS A 65 -12.23 5.55 -9.77
N LEU A 66 -12.33 4.80 -8.65
CA LEU A 66 -13.37 5.03 -7.63
C LEU A 66 -13.23 6.38 -6.93
N LEU A 67 -12.09 7.08 -7.08
CA LEU A 67 -11.84 8.38 -6.48
C LEU A 67 -12.02 9.55 -7.47
N ASP A 68 -12.44 9.28 -8.70
CA ASP A 68 -12.64 10.30 -9.72
C ASP A 68 -13.76 11.27 -9.30
N LYS A 69 -13.52 12.57 -9.46
CA LYS A 69 -14.41 13.64 -9.00
C LYS A 69 -15.76 13.63 -9.72
N ASN A 70 -15.79 13.14 -10.96
CA ASN A 70 -16.96 13.17 -11.83
C ASN A 70 -17.61 11.79 -12.00
N SER A 71 -17.15 10.77 -11.28
CA SER A 71 -17.73 9.42 -11.32
C SER A 71 -18.47 9.11 -10.03
N PRO A 72 -19.66 8.49 -10.08
CA PRO A 72 -20.27 7.95 -8.88
C PRO A 72 -19.37 6.88 -8.25
N PHE A 73 -19.30 6.86 -6.92
CA PHE A 73 -18.62 5.80 -6.18
C PHE A 73 -19.48 4.54 -6.20
N ILE A 74 -19.11 3.57 -7.03
CA ILE A 74 -19.79 2.26 -7.12
C ILE A 74 -18.76 1.19 -6.79
N PHE A 75 -18.80 0.69 -5.57
CA PHE A 75 -17.99 -0.43 -5.13
C PHE A 75 -18.79 -1.72 -5.33
N SER A 76 -18.49 -2.49 -6.38
CA SER A 76 -19.05 -3.84 -6.57
C SER A 76 -18.13 -4.87 -5.93
N ASN A 77 -18.71 -5.75 -5.11
CA ASN A 77 -18.04 -6.98 -4.67
C ASN A 77 -17.97 -8.01 -5.81
#